data_AF-A0A2T4CS55-F1
#
_entry.id   AF-A0A2T4CS55-F1
#
_cell.length_a   1.000
_cell.length_b   1.000
_cell.length_c   1.000
_cell.angle_alpha   90.00
_cell.angle_beta   90.00
_cell.angle_gamma   90.00
#
_symmetry.space_group_name_H-M   'P 1'
#
loop_
_entity.id
_entity.type
_entity.pdbx_description
1 polymer ?
#
loop_
_entity_poly.entity_id
_entity_poly.type
_entity_poly.pdbx_seq_one_letter_code
_entity_poly.pdbx_strand_id
1 'polypeptide(L)' 'DLYRLADPEELEFMGIRDYLSEEGSKNTLIVAEWPQRGFGYLPAADITITIDFAGTARSLTIKALTNRGKELLLTLN' A
#
# COMPACT_ATOMS: atom_id res chain seq x y z
N ASP A 1 5.08 3.50 7.19
CA ASP A 1 3.96 3.79 8.10
C ASP A 1 3.69 5.30 8.05
N LEU A 2 2.46 5.69 7.73
CA LEU A 2 2.07 7.09 7.57
C LEU A 2 1.33 7.67 8.78
N TYR A 3 1.21 6.94 9.90
CA TYR A 3 0.48 7.42 11.09
C TYR A 3 0.92 8.82 11.57
N ARG A 4 2.22 9.11 11.49
CA ARG A 4 2.82 10.38 11.93
C ARG A 4 2.96 11.43 10.82
N LEU A 5 2.55 11.10 9.61
CA LEU A 5 2.60 12.02 8.48
C LEU A 5 1.62 13.17 8.77
N ALA A 6 2.15 14.40 8.89
CA ALA A 6 1.34 15.58 9.14
C ALA A 6 0.78 16.14 7.83
N ASP A 7 1.60 16.18 6.79
CA ASP A 7 1.21 16.56 5.43
C ASP A 7 1.61 15.47 4.41
N PRO A 8 0.69 15.02 3.51
CA PRO A 8 1.04 14.13 2.41
C PRO A 8 2.27 14.55 1.59
N GLU A 9 2.55 15.85 1.46
CA GLU A 9 3.70 16.39 0.72
C GLU A 9 5.05 15.97 1.30
N GLU A 10 5.13 15.63 2.59
CA GLU A 10 6.35 15.12 3.23
C GLU A 10 6.92 13.88 2.50
N LEU A 11 6.07 13.09 1.82
CA LEU A 11 6.48 11.94 1.02
C LEU A 11 7.42 12.32 -0.13
N GLU A 12 7.28 13.52 -0.69
CA GLU A 12 8.18 14.03 -1.74
C GLU A 12 9.60 14.21 -1.20
N PHE A 13 9.72 14.81 -0.02
CA PHE A 13 11.01 15.00 0.66
C PHE A 13 11.61 13.67 1.13
N MET A 14 10.79 12.64 1.32
CA MET A 14 11.23 11.27 1.59
C MET A 14 11.67 10.51 0.32
N GLY A 15 11.57 11.11 -0.86
CA GLY A 15 12.02 10.51 -2.12
C GLY A 15 11.02 9.55 -2.75
N ILE A 16 9.70 9.70 -2.48
CA ILE A 16 8.67 8.80 -3.03
C ILE A 16 8.72 8.73 -4.56
N ARG A 17 9.11 9.80 -5.25
CA ARG A 17 9.21 9.86 -6.72
C ARG A 17 10.18 8.86 -7.32
N ASP A 18 11.29 8.57 -6.65
CA ASP A 18 12.28 7.64 -7.18
C ASP A 18 11.71 6.21 -7.22
N TYR A 19 10.94 5.84 -6.20
CA TYR A 19 10.21 4.57 -6.13
C TYR A 19 9.08 4.47 -7.15
N LEU A 20 8.44 5.60 -7.48
CA LEU A 20 7.33 5.68 -8.43
C LEU A 20 7.79 5.89 -9.88
N SER A 21 9.08 6.12 -10.12
CA SER A 21 9.64 6.21 -11.46
C SER A 21 9.42 4.91 -12.26
N GLU A 22 9.48 4.98 -13.60
CA GLU A 22 9.32 3.79 -14.45
C GLU A 22 10.32 2.69 -14.13
N GLU A 23 11.54 3.06 -13.72
CA GLU A 23 12.57 2.10 -13.36
C GLU A 23 12.41 1.62 -11.91
N GLY A 24 12.10 2.53 -10.98
CA GLY A 24 11.88 2.20 -9.57
C GLY A 24 10.68 1.27 -9.37
N SER A 25 9.57 1.53 -10.06
CA SER A 25 8.31 0.78 -9.88
C SER A 25 8.38 -0.68 -10.34
N LYS A 26 9.35 -1.05 -11.18
CA LYS A 26 9.57 -2.46 -11.60
C LYS A 26 10.04 -3.34 -10.45
N ASN A 27 10.86 -2.79 -9.55
CA ASN A 27 11.54 -3.54 -8.49
C ASN A 27 11.19 -3.06 -7.07
N THR A 28 10.17 -2.20 -6.94
CA THR A 28 9.74 -1.68 -5.65
C THR A 28 8.40 -2.28 -5.23
N LEU A 29 8.32 -2.73 -3.99
CA LEU A 29 7.05 -3.04 -3.32
C LEU A 29 6.76 -1.93 -2.30
N ILE A 30 5.62 -1.25 -2.46
CA ILE A 30 5.18 -0.23 -1.51
C ILE A 30 4.16 -0.86 -0.56
N VAL A 31 4.48 -0.86 0.74
CA VAL A 31 3.56 -1.26 1.81
C VAL A 31 3.32 -0.05 2.69
N ALA A 32 2.09 0.46 2.67
CA ALA A 32 1.71 1.66 3.41
C ALA A 32 0.65 1.34 4.47
N GLU A 33 1.00 1.58 5.73
CA GLU A 33 0.04 1.68 6.83
C GLU A 33 -0.55 3.09 6.86
N TRP A 34 -1.86 3.19 7.12
CA TRP A 34 -2.63 4.43 7.04
C TRP A 34 -2.52 5.14 5.66
N PRO A 35 -2.75 4.42 4.54
CA PRO A 35 -2.51 4.95 3.19
C PRO A 35 -3.33 6.21 2.87
N GLN A 36 -4.47 6.41 3.53
CA GLN A 36 -5.28 7.62 3.41
C GLN A 36 -4.54 8.92 3.77
N ARG A 37 -3.49 8.84 4.61
CA ARG A 37 -2.66 10.00 4.95
C ARG A 37 -1.70 10.40 3.83
N GLY A 38 -1.44 9.52 2.87
CA GLY A 38 -0.60 9.80 1.69
C GLY A 38 -1.40 10.09 0.43
N PHE A 39 -2.66 10.52 0.55
CA PHE A 39 -3.53 10.75 -0.60
C PHE A 39 -2.91 11.76 -1.58
N GLY A 40 -2.95 11.43 -2.88
CA GLY A 40 -2.34 12.23 -3.95
C GLY A 40 -0.87 11.94 -4.22
N TYR A 41 -0.15 11.33 -3.28
CA TYR A 41 1.28 11.00 -3.42
C TYR A 41 1.55 9.50 -3.52
N LEU A 42 0.65 8.67 -2.96
CA LEU A 42 0.67 7.23 -3.17
C LEU A 42 -0.06 6.84 -4.47
N PRO A 43 0.44 5.83 -5.20
CA PRO A 43 -0.29 5.23 -6.31
C PRO A 43 -1.53 4.49 -5.78
N ALA A 44 -2.46 4.20 -6.69
CA ALA A 44 -3.57 3.29 -6.38
C ALA A 44 -3.01 1.92 -5.99
N ALA A 45 -3.50 1.36 -4.87
CA ALA A 45 -3.04 0.07 -4.39
C ALA A 45 -3.53 -1.07 -5.31
N ASP A 46 -2.65 -2.03 -5.60
CA ASP A 46 -3.04 -3.28 -6.26
C ASP A 46 -3.85 -4.18 -5.31
N ILE A 47 -3.47 -4.19 -4.03
CA ILE A 47 -4.07 -5.00 -2.97
C ILE A 47 -4.30 -4.14 -1.72
N THR A 48 -5.43 -4.35 -1.07
CA THR A 48 -5.70 -3.81 0.27
C THR A 48 -5.79 -4.95 1.27
N ILE A 49 -5.19 -4.73 2.45
CA ILE A 49 -5.23 -5.67 3.57
C ILE A 49 -5.90 -4.94 4.73
N THR A 50 -7.00 -5.49 5.22
CA THR A 50 -7.67 -5.03 6.44
C THR A 50 -7.45 -6.06 7.53
N ILE A 51 -7.01 -5.62 8.70
CA ILE A 51 -6.76 -6.49 9.85
C ILE A 51 -7.69 -6.03 10.97
N ASP A 52 -8.66 -6.88 11.30
CA ASP A 52 -9.67 -6.61 12.33
C ASP A 52 -9.46 -7.49 13.56
N PHE A 53 -10.00 -7.05 14.70
CA PHE A 53 -10.06 -7.87 15.90
C PHE A 53 -11.09 -8.99 15.73
N ALA A 54 -10.71 -10.20 16.14
CA ALA A 54 -11.59 -11.37 16.19
C ALA A 54 -11.47 -12.05 17.56
N GLY A 55 -11.99 -11.39 18.61
CA GLY A 55 -11.78 -11.80 19.99
C GLY A 55 -10.29 -11.71 20.37
N THR A 56 -9.67 -12.84 20.71
CA THR A 56 -8.22 -12.93 20.97
C THR A 56 -7.38 -13.11 19.71
N ALA A 57 -8.02 -13.35 18.55
CA ALA A 57 -7.35 -13.53 17.26
C ALA A 57 -7.42 -12.25 16.39
N ARG A 58 -7.00 -12.39 15.13
CA ARG A 58 -7.16 -11.38 14.07
C ARG A 58 -7.89 -11.98 12.90
N SER A 59 -8.76 -11.19 12.27
CA SER A 59 -9.34 -11.50 10.97
C SER A 59 -8.63 -10.67 9.92
N LEU A 60 -8.16 -11.31 8.85
CA LEU A 60 -7.53 -10.63 7.74
C LEU A 60 -8.45 -10.69 6.53
N THR A 61 -8.76 -9.53 5.97
CA THR A 61 -9.44 -9.42 4.68
C THR A 61 -8.47 -8.85 3.66
N ILE A 62 -8.20 -9.62 2.60
CA ILE A 62 -7.35 -9.18 1.49
C ILE A 62 -8.22 -8.99 0.25
N LYS A 63 -8.12 -7.82 -0.40
CA LYS A 63 -8.87 -7.50 -1.62
C LYS A 63 -7.94 -7.01 -2.71
N ALA A 64 -8.03 -7.60 -3.88
CA ALA A 64 -7.40 -7.08 -5.09
C ALA A 64 -8.24 -5.96 -5.71
N LEU A 65 -7.60 -4.85 -6.06
CA LEU A 65 -8.24 -3.70 -6.72
C LEU A 65 -7.85 -3.60 -8.21
N THR A 66 -6.79 -4.27 -8.63
CA THR A 66 -6.30 -4.31 -10.01
C THR A 66 -6.21 -5.75 -10.52
N ASN A 67 -6.00 -5.92 -11.84
CA ASN A 67 -5.76 -7.25 -12.41
C ASN A 67 -4.46 -7.87 -11.90
N ARG A 68 -3.39 -7.07 -11.77
CA ARG A 68 -2.13 -7.49 -11.14
C ARG A 68 -2.38 -7.98 -9.70
N GLY A 69 -3.17 -7.25 -8.92
CA GLY A 69 -3.56 -7.66 -7.58
C GLY A 69 -4.31 -9.00 -7.55
N LYS A 70 -5.19 -9.25 -8.52
CA LYS A 70 -5.92 -10.52 -8.63
C LYS A 70 -4.98 -11.68 -8.96
N GLU A 71 -4.06 -11.48 -9.90
CA GLU A 71 -3.03 -12.47 -10.25
C GLU A 71 -2.17 -12.82 -9.04
N LEU A 72 -1.74 -11.82 -8.27
CA LEU A 72 -1.00 -12.02 -7.01
C LEU A 72 -1.82 -12.79 -5.96
N LEU A 73 -3.12 -12.50 -5.81
CA LEU A 73 -3.95 -13.25 -4.87
C LEU A 73 -4.10 -14.72 -5.25
N LEU A 74 -4.11 -15.04 -6.54
CA LEU A 74 -4.19 -16.43 -7.00
C LEU A 74 -2.94 -17.24 -6.64
N THR A 75 -1.78 -16.61 -6.43
CA THR A 75 -0.54 -17.31 -6.03
C THR A 75 -0.46 -17.64 -4.53
N LEU A 76 -1.42 -17.17 -3.72
CA LEU A 76 -1.45 -17.42 -2.28
C LEU A 76 -2.22 -18.70 -1.88
N ASN A 77 -2.79 -19.41 -2.86
CA ASN A 77 -3.44 -20.72 -2.70
C ASN A 77 -2.45 -21.86 -2.86
#